data_AF-X0Y897-F1
#
_entry.id   AF-X0Y897-F1
#
_cell.length_a   1.000
_cell.length_b   1.000
_cell.length_c   1.000
_cell.angle_alpha   90.00
_cell.angle_beta   90.00
_cell.angle_gamma   90.00
#
_symmetry.space_group_name_H-M   'P 1'
#
loop_
_entity.id
_entity.type
_entity.pdbx_description
1 polymer ?
#
loop_
_entity_poly.entity_id
_entity_poly.type
_entity_poly.pdbx_seq_one_letter_code
_entity_poly.pdbx_strand_id
1 'polypeptide(L)'
;AWRNKKKITRHKKALPLYTVENARDALNLVSPTQYGHWQEIGDDLRFRYHVVGHILGAAAVEIEVRQNGRKSTILFSGDVGRYGNPLTIDPAEPPTCDYLVCESTYGGRLHEPEDPRAMFIDL
;
A
#
# COMPACT_ATOMS: atom_id res chain seq x y z
N ALA A 1 1.18 -14.91 -21.99
CA ALA A 1 0.66 -16.16 -22.59
C ALA A 1 -0.86 -16.29 -22.52
N TRP A 2 -1.48 -16.20 -21.33
CA TRP A 2 -2.94 -16.38 -21.14
C TRP A 2 -3.81 -15.38 -21.92
N ARG A 3 -3.51 -14.07 -21.89
CA ARG A 3 -4.24 -13.05 -22.66
C ARG A 3 -4.18 -13.28 -24.18
N ASN A 4 -3.04 -13.75 -24.70
CA ASN A 4 -2.90 -14.17 -26.10
C ASN A 4 -3.78 -15.39 -26.42
N LYS A 5 -3.79 -16.39 -25.53
CA LYS A 5 -4.62 -17.59 -25.65
C LYS A 5 -6.12 -17.26 -25.63
N LYS A 6 -6.53 -16.30 -24.80
CA LYS A 6 -7.93 -15.87 -24.66
C LYS A 6 -8.34 -14.80 -25.68
N LYS A 7 -7.41 -14.28 -26.50
CA LYS A 7 -7.64 -13.19 -27.47
C LYS A 7 -8.29 -11.92 -26.88
N ILE A 8 -8.09 -11.66 -25.58
CA ILE A 8 -8.68 -10.53 -24.86
C ILE A 8 -7.73 -9.32 -24.78
N THR A 9 -6.94 -9.11 -25.83
CA THR A 9 -5.94 -8.04 -25.87
C THR A 9 -6.03 -7.27 -27.16
N ARG A 10 -5.81 -5.95 -27.09
CA ARG A 10 -5.70 -5.08 -28.28
C ARG A 10 -4.34 -5.22 -28.99
N HIS A 11 -3.36 -5.85 -28.35
CA HIS A 11 -2.03 -6.07 -28.94
C HIS A 11 -2.04 -7.28 -29.88
N LYS A 12 -1.32 -7.19 -31.02
CA LYS A 12 -1.10 -8.34 -31.92
C LYS A 12 -0.48 -9.54 -31.18
N LYS A 13 0.39 -9.26 -30.21
CA LYS A 13 0.92 -10.21 -29.23
C LYS A 13 1.12 -9.48 -27.91
N ALA A 14 0.36 -9.86 -26.88
CA ALA A 14 0.55 -9.39 -25.52
C ALA A 14 1.81 -10.02 -24.93
N LEU A 15 2.89 -9.25 -24.94
CA LEU A 15 4.12 -9.51 -24.18
C LEU A 15 4.02 -8.84 -22.80
N PRO A 16 4.74 -9.33 -21.78
CA PRO A 16 4.85 -8.60 -20.51
C PRO A 16 5.52 -7.24 -20.72
N LEU A 17 5.24 -6.26 -19.84
CA LEU A 17 5.84 -4.93 -19.92
C LEU A 17 7.35 -4.93 -19.60
N TYR A 18 7.80 -5.92 -18.82
CA TYR A 18 9.19 -6.10 -18.42
C TYR A 18 9.54 -7.59 -18.35
N THR A 19 10.84 -7.90 -18.36
CA THR A 19 11.36 -9.27 -18.28
C THR A 19 11.56 -9.70 -16.82
N VAL A 20 11.81 -11.00 -16.59
CA VAL A 20 12.16 -11.52 -15.26
C VAL A 20 13.48 -10.92 -14.79
N GLU A 21 14.42 -10.70 -15.71
CA GLU A 21 15.71 -10.07 -15.47
C GLU A 21 15.50 -8.64 -14.97
N ASN A 22 14.64 -7.85 -15.62
CA ASN A 22 14.31 -6.51 -15.13
C ASN A 22 13.69 -6.52 -13.73
N ALA A 23 12.84 -7.50 -13.43
CA ALA A 23 12.27 -7.64 -12.09
C ALA A 23 13.35 -7.96 -11.05
N ARG A 24 14.31 -8.83 -11.37
CA ARG A 24 15.45 -9.14 -10.49
C ARG A 24 16.34 -7.90 -10.26
N ASP A 25 16.63 -7.14 -11.30
CA ASP A 25 17.44 -5.92 -11.19
C ASP A 25 16.75 -4.88 -10.31
N ALA A 26 15.43 -4.72 -10.45
CA ALA A 26 14.64 -3.80 -9.63
C ALA A 26 14.63 -4.18 -8.15
N LEU A 27 14.64 -5.47 -7.81
CA LEU A 27 14.69 -5.92 -6.41
C LEU A 27 15.96 -5.48 -5.69
N ASN A 28 17.08 -5.30 -6.40
CA ASN A 28 18.33 -4.79 -5.82
C ASN A 28 18.24 -3.31 -5.41
N LEU A 29 17.22 -2.59 -5.89
CA LEU A 29 16.98 -1.18 -5.57
C LEU A 29 16.02 -1.00 -4.38
N VAL A 30 15.42 -2.09 -3.88
CA VAL A 30 14.48 -2.05 -2.77
C VAL A 30 15.24 -2.13 -1.45
N SER A 31 15.04 -1.14 -0.59
CA SER A 31 15.52 -1.18 0.80
C SER A 31 14.35 -1.43 1.74
N PRO A 32 14.40 -2.44 2.62
CA PRO A 32 13.40 -2.61 3.66
C PRO A 32 13.45 -1.44 4.64
N THR A 33 12.29 -1.04 5.15
CA THR A 33 12.14 0.06 6.12
C THR A 33 11.14 -0.36 7.19
N GLN A 34 11.47 -0.09 8.44
CA GLN A 34 10.58 -0.41 9.55
C GLN A 34 9.41 0.58 9.65
N TYR A 35 8.26 0.08 10.10
CA TYR A 35 7.14 0.93 10.48
C TYR A 35 7.53 1.92 11.59
N GLY A 36 6.89 3.08 11.60
CA GLY A 36 7.03 4.11 12.64
C GLY A 36 8.34 4.90 12.61
N HIS A 37 9.33 4.51 11.80
CA HIS A 37 10.64 5.16 11.75
C HIS A 37 10.74 6.14 10.57
N TRP A 38 11.08 7.39 10.88
CA TRP A 38 11.35 8.40 9.86
C TRP A 38 12.60 8.04 9.05
N GLN A 39 12.45 8.10 7.73
CA GLN A 39 13.51 8.02 6.74
C GLN A 39 13.64 9.38 6.08
N GLU A 40 14.83 9.96 6.14
CA GLU A 40 15.15 11.23 5.49
C GLU A 40 15.50 10.99 4.01
N ILE A 41 14.98 11.81 3.12
CA ILE A 41 15.28 11.86 1.68
C ILE A 41 15.78 13.28 1.39
N GLY A 42 17.10 13.47 1.45
CA GLY A 42 17.68 14.82 1.44
C GLY A 42 17.31 15.61 2.70
N ASP A 43 17.27 16.93 2.60
CA ASP A 43 17.10 17.82 3.77
C ASP A 43 15.65 18.26 4.02
N ASP A 44 14.80 18.17 2.98
CA ASP A 44 13.47 18.78 2.95
C ASP A 44 12.32 17.76 2.90
N LEU A 45 12.63 16.46 2.80
CA LEU A 45 11.63 15.40 2.71
C LEU A 45 11.98 14.27 3.66
N ARG A 46 10.97 13.78 4.38
CA ARG A 46 11.06 12.51 5.09
C ARG A 46 9.75 11.75 5.01
N PHE A 47 9.83 10.44 5.19
CA PHE A 47 8.65 9.60 5.24
C PHE A 47 8.74 8.56 6.35
N ARG A 48 7.60 8.06 6.81
CA ARG A 48 7.54 6.83 7.62
C ARG A 48 6.31 6.02 7.23
N TYR A 49 6.40 4.72 7.48
CA TYR A 49 5.31 3.79 7.22
C TYR A 49 4.46 3.55 8.46
N HIS A 50 3.14 3.45 8.27
CA HIS A 50 2.16 3.03 9.28
C HIS A 50 1.49 1.75 8.81
N VAL A 51 1.28 0.79 9.71
CA VAL A 51 0.61 -0.47 9.35
C VAL A 51 -0.87 -0.22 9.03
N VAL A 52 -1.37 -0.80 7.94
CA VAL A 52 -2.79 -0.66 7.53
C VAL A 52 -3.52 -1.99 7.32
N GLY A 53 -2.87 -3.14 7.56
CA GLY A 53 -3.56 -4.42 7.74
C GLY A 53 -4.31 -4.99 6.53
N HIS A 54 -4.13 -4.47 5.31
CA HIS A 54 -4.82 -5.01 4.11
C HIS A 54 -4.27 -6.37 3.68
N ILE A 55 -2.95 -6.48 3.62
CA ILE A 55 -2.18 -7.72 3.41
C ILE A 55 -0.92 -7.65 4.27
N LEU A 56 -0.16 -8.75 4.34
CA LEU A 56 1.16 -8.75 4.98
C LEU A 56 2.06 -7.70 4.32
N GLY A 57 2.61 -6.79 5.14
CA GLY A 57 3.46 -5.71 4.65
C GLY A 57 2.70 -4.46 4.18
N ALA A 58 1.36 -4.43 4.24
CA ALA A 58 0.59 -3.27 3.81
C ALA A 58 0.83 -2.06 4.72
N ALA A 59 1.08 -0.91 4.08
CA ALA A 59 1.46 0.32 4.77
C ALA A 59 0.77 1.56 4.19
N ALA A 60 0.38 2.49 5.07
CA ALA A 60 0.23 3.88 4.73
C ALA A 60 1.59 4.59 4.77
N VAL A 61 1.76 5.62 3.96
CA VAL A 61 2.98 6.44 3.89
C VAL A 61 2.65 7.84 4.37
N GLU A 62 3.22 8.23 5.52
CA GLU A 62 3.22 9.61 5.97
C GLU A 62 4.46 10.30 5.43
N ILE A 63 4.28 11.41 4.72
CA ILE A 63 5.35 12.21 4.14
C ILE A 63 5.31 13.60 4.77
N GLU A 64 6.43 14.04 5.31
CA GLU A 64 6.66 15.43 5.70
C GLU A 64 7.53 16.10 4.64
N VAL A 65 7.05 17.24 4.13
CA VAL A 65 7.80 18.08 3.17
C VAL A 65 7.97 19.47 3.76
N ARG A 66 9.18 20.01 3.62
CA ARG A 66 9.52 21.40 3.96
C ARG A 66 9.75 22.18 2.68
N GLN A 67 9.02 23.27 2.51
CA GLN A 67 9.17 24.15 1.36
C GLN A 67 8.98 25.60 1.80
N ASN A 68 9.93 26.47 1.46
CA ASN A 68 9.89 27.90 1.79
C ASN A 68 9.66 28.17 3.30
N GLY A 69 10.27 27.37 4.17
CA GLY A 69 10.11 27.47 5.63
C GLY A 69 8.78 26.95 6.18
N ARG A 70 7.89 26.41 5.34
CA ARG A 70 6.63 25.79 5.76
C ARG A 70 6.73 24.28 5.71
N LYS A 71 6.26 23.63 6.78
CA LYS A 71 6.06 22.18 6.84
C LYS A 71 4.66 21.82 6.36
N SER A 72 4.54 20.77 5.56
CA SER A 72 3.26 20.13 5.23
C SER A 72 3.36 18.62 5.37
N THR A 73 2.28 17.99 5.84
CA THR A 73 2.19 16.53 5.98
C THR A 73 1.12 15.94 5.07
N ILE A 74 1.48 14.87 4.37
CA ILE A 74 0.58 14.13 3.48
C ILE A 74 0.56 12.68 3.94
N LEU A 75 -0.63 12.12 4.12
CA LEU A 75 -0.82 10.70 4.39
C LEU A 75 -1.42 10.02 3.15
N PHE A 76 -0.71 9.05 2.59
CA PHE A 76 -1.25 8.13 1.59
C PHE A 76 -1.70 6.86 2.29
N SER A 77 -2.98 6.51 2.22
CA SER A 77 -3.51 5.35 2.95
C SER A 77 -2.99 4.01 2.43
N GLY A 78 -2.68 3.93 1.13
CA GLY A 78 -2.66 2.65 0.44
C GLY A 78 -4.05 2.01 0.45
N ASP A 79 -4.11 0.68 0.35
CA ASP A 79 -5.34 -0.06 0.60
C ASP A 79 -5.43 -0.37 2.09
N VAL A 80 -6.59 -0.08 2.70
CA VAL A 80 -6.80 -0.19 4.14
C VAL A 80 -7.50 -1.51 4.46
N GLY A 81 -6.94 -2.25 5.40
CA GLY A 81 -7.47 -3.52 5.87
C GLY A 81 -8.58 -3.37 6.90
N ARG A 82 -9.22 -4.50 7.19
CA ARG A 82 -10.18 -4.62 8.30
C ARG A 82 -9.44 -4.99 9.59
N TYR A 83 -10.04 -4.60 10.71
CA TYR A 83 -9.62 -5.06 12.04
C TYR A 83 -9.98 -6.54 12.25
N GLY A 84 -9.24 -7.22 13.12
CA GLY A 84 -9.53 -8.56 13.59
C GLY A 84 -9.16 -9.69 12.61
N ASN A 85 -8.50 -9.37 11.49
CA ASN A 85 -8.03 -10.40 10.55
C ASN A 85 -6.86 -11.18 11.19
N PRO A 86 -6.96 -12.52 11.32
CA PRO A 86 -5.93 -13.33 11.99
C PRO A 86 -4.57 -13.37 11.27
N LEU A 87 -4.53 -13.01 9.98
CA LEU A 87 -3.30 -13.07 9.17
C LEU A 87 -2.54 -11.75 9.09
N THR A 88 -3.14 -10.64 9.53
CA THR A 88 -2.55 -9.31 9.41
C THR A 88 -2.59 -8.57 10.73
N ILE A 89 -1.66 -7.64 10.92
CA ILE A 89 -1.73 -6.70 12.03
C ILE A 89 -2.84 -5.71 11.73
N ASP A 90 -3.63 -5.38 12.75
CA ASP A 90 -4.69 -4.38 12.62
C ASP A 90 -4.15 -3.03 12.13
N PRO A 91 -4.94 -2.27 11.34
CA PRO A 91 -4.57 -0.91 10.96
C PRO A 91 -4.24 -0.07 12.21
N ALA A 92 -3.13 0.67 12.16
CA ALA A 92 -2.80 1.64 13.18
C ALA A 92 -3.70 2.88 13.06
N GLU A 93 -3.88 3.59 14.17
CA GLU A 93 -4.55 4.90 14.15
C GLU A 93 -3.78 5.86 13.23
N PRO A 94 -4.44 6.52 12.27
CA PRO A 94 -3.76 7.40 11.34
C PRO A 94 -3.23 8.65 12.07
N PRO A 95 -2.01 9.12 11.75
CA PRO A 95 -1.49 10.36 12.31
C PRO A 95 -2.29 11.57 11.80
N THR A 96 -2.22 12.68 12.55
CA THR A 96 -2.71 13.96 12.04
C THR A 96 -1.92 14.38 10.79
N CYS A 97 -2.63 14.74 9.73
CA CYS A 97 -2.04 15.21 8.48
C CYS A 97 -2.77 16.45 7.95
N ASP A 98 -2.06 17.28 7.18
CA ASP A 98 -2.68 18.40 6.45
C ASP A 98 -3.48 17.90 5.24
N TYR A 99 -3.00 16.83 4.59
CA TYR A 99 -3.63 16.22 3.43
C TYR A 99 -3.74 14.70 3.58
N LEU A 100 -4.91 14.17 3.27
CA LEU A 100 -5.16 12.72 3.20
C LEU A 100 -5.47 12.32 1.75
N VAL A 101 -4.69 11.39 1.22
CA VAL A 101 -4.96 10.68 -0.02
C VAL A 101 -5.44 9.28 0.35
N CYS A 102 -6.76 9.11 0.39
CA CYS A 102 -7.40 7.88 0.81
C CYS A 102 -7.87 7.05 -0.39
N GLU A 103 -7.72 5.73 -0.29
CA GLU A 103 -8.44 4.83 -1.19
C GLU A 103 -9.96 4.96 -1.03
N SER A 104 -10.70 4.47 -2.02
CA SER A 104 -12.15 4.57 -2.02
C SER A 104 -12.82 3.33 -2.61
N THR A 105 -12.18 2.15 -2.50
CA THR A 105 -12.66 0.91 -3.16
C THR A 105 -14.11 0.61 -2.79
N TYR A 106 -14.48 0.84 -1.52
CA TYR A 106 -15.83 0.65 -1.00
C TYR A 106 -16.49 1.94 -0.48
N GLY A 107 -16.05 3.13 -0.91
CA GLY A 107 -16.47 4.41 -0.32
C GLY A 107 -17.97 4.73 -0.34
N GLY A 108 -18.78 3.96 -1.09
CA GLY A 108 -20.24 4.06 -1.13
C GLY A 108 -20.99 2.83 -0.59
N ARG A 109 -20.32 1.92 0.13
CA ARG A 109 -20.93 0.69 0.65
C ARG A 109 -20.55 0.49 2.11
N LEU A 110 -21.52 0.08 2.91
CA LEU A 110 -21.25 -0.44 4.25
C LEU A 110 -20.86 -1.91 4.16
N HIS A 111 -19.92 -2.31 5.00
CA HIS A 111 -19.65 -3.73 5.20
C HIS A 111 -20.68 -4.30 6.16
N GLU A 112 -21.23 -5.46 5.81
CA GLU A 112 -22.02 -6.25 6.76
C GLU A 112 -21.13 -6.66 7.94
N PRO A 113 -21.69 -6.77 9.16
CA PRO A 113 -20.96 -7.27 10.30
C PRO A 113 -20.63 -8.74 10.07
N GLU A 114 -19.36 -9.00 9.74
CA GLU A 114 -18.85 -10.32 9.43
C GLU A 114 -17.62 -10.56 10.30
N ASP A 115 -17.60 -11.65 11.07
CA ASP A 115 -16.45 -12.02 11.88
C ASP A 115 -15.31 -12.47 10.94
N PRO A 116 -14.19 -11.74 10.84
CA PRO A 116 -13.08 -12.12 9.98
C PRO A 116 -12.50 -13.50 10.32
N ARG A 117 -12.71 -13.98 11.56
CA ARG A 117 -12.27 -15.31 12.01
C ARG A 117 -13.17 -16.43 11.53
N ALA A 118 -14.45 -16.15 11.23
CA ALA A 118 -15.38 -17.17 10.73
C ALA A 118 -14.88 -17.82 9.43
N MET A 119 -14.14 -17.07 8.61
CA MET A 119 -13.52 -17.59 7.37
C MET A 119 -12.39 -18.62 7.61
N PHE A 120 -11.89 -18.73 8.84
CA PHE A 120 -10.76 -19.58 9.22
C PHE A 120 -11.14 -20.71 10.18
N ILE A 121 -12.43 -20.87 10.55
CA ILE A 121 -12.87 -21.90 11.49
C ILE A 121 -12.66 -23.33 10.95
N ASP A 122 -12.66 -23.50 9.63
CA ASP A 122 -12.52 -24.80 8.95
C ASP A 122 -11.09 -25.11 8.46
N LEU A 123 -10.10 -24.28 8.85
CA LEU A 123 -8.67 -24.49 8.57
C LEU A 123 -7.97 -25.23 9.72
#